data_AF-C5HIC3-F1
#
_entry.id   AF-C5HIC3-F1
#
_cell.length_a   1.000
_cell.length_b   1.000
_cell.length_c   1.000
_cell.angle_alpha   90.00
_cell.angle_beta   90.00
_cell.angle_gamma   90.00
#
_symmetry.space_group_name_H-M   'P 1'
#
loop_
_entity.id
_entity.type
_entity.pdbx_description
1 polymer ?
#
loop_
_entity_poly.entity_id
_entity_poly.type
_entity_poly.pdbx_seq_one_letter_code
_entity_poly.pdbx_strand_id
1 'polypeptide(L)'
;RNYYIGTTGVDTFGTMHFTSDFQERDIVFGGDKKLLKLIQELEVLFPLNRGVSIQSECPIGLIGDDIEAVARKAAKEIDKPVVPVRCEGFRGVSQSL
;
A
#
# COMPACT_ATOMS: atom_id res chain seq x y z
N ARG A 1 16.31 -12.77 -10.18
CA ARG A 1 17.48 -12.54 -9.29
C ARG A 1 17.33 -11.09 -8.82
N ASN A 2 16.88 -10.90 -7.58
CA ASN A 2 16.52 -9.58 -7.06
C ASN A 2 17.81 -8.83 -6.70
N TYR A 3 18.38 -8.12 -7.67
CA TYR A 3 19.55 -7.30 -7.45
C TYR A 3 19.10 -5.92 -6.96
N TYR A 4 19.24 -5.67 -5.66
CA TYR A 4 19.15 -4.33 -5.09
C TYR A 4 20.37 -4.10 -4.19
N ILE A 5 20.74 -2.84 -4.01
CA ILE A 5 21.90 -2.42 -3.22
C ILE A 5 21.39 -1.79 -1.93
N GLY A 6 21.72 -2.39 -0.79
CA GLY A 6 21.37 -1.91 0.54
C GLY A 6 21.14 -3.06 1.53
N THR A 7 20.68 -2.72 2.73
CA THR A 7 20.32 -3.64 3.81
C THR A 7 18.80 -3.81 3.85
N THR A 8 18.32 -5.03 3.61
CA THR A 8 16.89 -5.36 3.63
C THR A 8 16.24 -4.97 4.96
N GLY A 9 15.12 -4.26 4.90
CA GLY A 9 14.37 -3.80 6.07
C GLY A 9 14.95 -2.55 6.73
N VAL A 10 16.05 -2.01 6.23
CA VAL A 10 16.63 -0.74 6.70
C VAL A 10 16.45 0.34 5.63
N ASP A 11 17.15 0.23 4.52
CA ASP A 11 17.15 1.20 3.41
C ASP A 11 16.65 0.60 2.08
N THR A 12 16.40 -0.71 2.07
CA THR A 12 15.88 -1.45 0.92
C THR A 12 14.83 -2.47 1.33
N PHE A 13 13.86 -2.72 0.46
CA PHE A 13 12.64 -3.46 0.83
C PHE A 13 12.22 -4.54 -0.20
N GLY A 14 13.07 -4.82 -1.20
CA GLY A 14 12.70 -5.58 -2.40
C GLY A 14 12.30 -7.05 -2.18
N THR A 15 12.62 -7.64 -1.03
CA THR A 15 12.24 -9.03 -0.68
C THR A 15 11.29 -9.12 0.51
N MET A 16 10.78 -7.98 0.99
CA MET A 16 9.82 -7.94 2.08
C MET A 16 8.40 -7.95 1.54
N HIS A 17 7.49 -8.49 2.33
CA HIS A 17 6.06 -8.47 2.03
C HIS A 17 5.35 -7.57 3.04
N PHE A 18 4.81 -6.46 2.55
CA PHE A 18 3.95 -5.56 3.32
C PHE A 18 2.53 -5.74 2.84
N THR A 19 1.61 -5.97 3.76
CA THR A 19 0.20 -6.16 3.45
C THR A 19 -0.66 -5.56 4.56
N SER A 20 -1.84 -5.08 4.19
CA SER A 20 -2.88 -4.68 5.13
C SER A 20 -3.62 -5.87 5.73
N ASP A 21 -3.40 -7.10 5.24
CA ASP A 21 -3.97 -8.35 5.75
C ASP A 21 -5.47 -8.22 6.06
N PHE A 22 -6.27 -8.04 5.01
CA PHE A 22 -7.71 -7.78 5.12
C PHE A 22 -8.42 -8.93 5.84
N GLN A 23 -9.18 -8.56 6.87
CA GLN A 23 -10.06 -9.45 7.61
C GLN A 23 -11.53 -9.19 7.22
N GLU A 24 -12.44 -10.06 7.63
CA GLU A 24 -13.89 -9.92 7.33
C GLU A 24 -14.43 -8.53 7.72
N ARG A 25 -13.98 -7.99 8.85
CA ARG A 25 -14.35 -6.63 9.28
C ARG A 25 -13.98 -5.55 8.26
N ASP A 26 -12.82 -5.68 7.63
CA ASP A 26 -12.33 -4.72 6.65
C ASP A 26 -13.17 -4.79 5.36
N ILE A 27 -13.65 -5.98 5.00
CA ILE A 27 -14.59 -6.18 3.89
C ILE A 27 -15.94 -5.53 4.20
N VAL A 28 -16.45 -5.69 5.41
CA VAL A 28 -17.78 -5.18 5.80
C VAL A 28 -17.79 -3.65 5.99
N PHE A 29 -16.71 -3.07 6.51
CA PHE A 29 -16.68 -1.67 6.94
C PHE A 29 -15.69 -0.79 6.16
N GLY A 30 -14.99 -1.33 5.16
CA GLY A 30 -13.97 -0.63 4.40
C GLY A 30 -12.60 -0.60 5.10
N GLY A 31 -11.54 -0.52 4.31
CA GLY A 31 -10.15 -0.59 4.74
C GLY A 31 -9.46 0.77 4.87
N ASP A 32 -10.06 1.87 4.43
CA ASP A 32 -9.41 3.20 4.34
C ASP A 32 -8.73 3.66 5.64
N LYS A 33 -9.41 3.47 6.78
CA LYS A 33 -8.88 3.83 8.10
C LYS A 33 -7.68 2.97 8.49
N LYS A 34 -7.74 1.66 8.19
CA LYS A 34 -6.66 0.71 8.45
C LYS A 34 -5.46 1.04 7.57
N LEU A 35 -5.68 1.36 6.30
CA LEU A 35 -4.64 1.74 5.35
C LEU A 35 -3.88 3.00 5.79
N LEU A 36 -4.59 4.05 6.20
CA LEU A 36 -3.96 5.27 6.73
C LEU A 36 -3.07 4.95 7.94
N LYS A 37 -3.59 4.15 8.88
CA LYS A 37 -2.85 3.76 10.08
C LYS A 37 -1.61 2.93 9.74
N LEU A 38 -1.72 2.01 8.78
CA LEU A 38 -0.60 1.19 8.30
C LEU A 38 0.51 2.06 7.71
N ILE A 39 0.20 3.06 6.90
CA ILE A 39 1.22 3.95 6.32
C ILE A 39 1.94 4.75 7.41
N GLN A 40 1.21 5.21 8.43
CA GLN A 40 1.82 5.88 9.58
C GLN A 40 2.74 4.94 10.37
N GLU A 41 2.36 3.67 10.53
CA GLU A 41 3.21 2.66 11.18
C GLU A 41 4.46 2.33 10.35
N LEU A 42 4.33 2.25 9.02
CA LEU A 42 5.48 2.09 8.12
C LEU A 42 6.48 3.24 8.27
N GLU A 43 6.00 4.48 8.41
CA GLU A 43 6.89 5.63 8.59
C GLU A 43 7.67 5.56 9.91
N VAL A 44 7.03 5.08 10.99
CA VAL A 44 7.68 4.90 12.30
C VAL A 44 8.70 3.75 12.27
N LEU A 45 8.33 2.62 11.66
CA LEU A 45 9.15 1.40 11.67
C LEU A 45 10.27 1.42 10.62
N PHE A 46 10.05 2.08 9.48
CA PHE A 46 10.95 2.12 8.33
C PHE A 46 11.19 3.55 7.85
N PRO A 47 11.76 4.44 8.69
CA PRO A 47 11.85 5.88 8.40
C PRO A 47 12.72 6.22 7.18
N LEU A 48 13.61 5.31 6.75
CA LEU A 48 14.46 5.50 5.57
C LEU A 48 13.76 5.16 4.25
N ASN A 49 12.50 4.69 4.29
CA ASN A 49 11.68 4.56 3.08
C ASN A 49 11.57 5.93 2.37
N ARG A 50 11.59 5.92 1.03
CA ARG A 50 11.53 7.15 0.21
C ARG A 50 10.13 7.43 -0.35
N GLY A 51 9.12 6.70 0.13
CA GLY A 51 7.76 6.73 -0.40
C GLY A 51 7.12 5.35 -0.37
N VAL A 52 5.80 5.35 -0.57
CA VAL A 52 4.95 4.16 -0.48
C VAL A 52 4.10 4.04 -1.74
N SER A 53 3.96 2.83 -2.29
CA SER A 53 2.93 2.54 -3.29
C SER A 53 1.87 1.63 -2.67
N ILE A 54 0.59 1.94 -2.89
CA ILE A 54 -0.53 1.12 -2.45
C ILE A 54 -0.99 0.29 -3.65
N GLN A 55 -0.78 -1.02 -3.60
CA GLN A 55 -1.16 -1.95 -4.67
C GLN A 55 -2.51 -2.58 -4.33
N SER A 56 -3.57 -2.24 -5.08
CA SER A 56 -4.91 -2.78 -4.81
C SER A 56 -5.04 -4.24 -5.21
N GLU A 57 -5.54 -5.06 -4.29
CA GLU A 57 -6.07 -6.39 -4.58
C GLU A 57 -7.57 -6.34 -4.92
N CYS A 58 -8.15 -7.45 -5.36
CA CYS A 58 -9.56 -7.52 -5.83
C CYS A 58 -10.60 -6.88 -4.89
N PRO A 59 -10.55 -7.08 -3.55
CA PRO A 59 -11.61 -6.57 -2.68
C PRO A 59 -11.73 -5.04 -2.67
N ILE A 60 -10.62 -4.32 -2.86
CA ILE A 60 -10.55 -2.86 -2.72
C ILE A 60 -11.53 -2.16 -3.67
N GLY A 61 -11.50 -2.55 -4.95
CA GLY A 61 -12.40 -2.00 -5.96
C GLY A 61 -13.86 -2.46 -5.82
N LEU A 62 -14.10 -3.62 -5.20
CA LEU A 62 -15.45 -4.18 -5.02
C LEU A 62 -16.21 -3.53 -3.87
N ILE A 63 -15.51 -3.19 -2.78
CA ILE A 63 -16.13 -2.57 -1.59
C ILE A 63 -16.16 -1.04 -1.67
N GLY A 64 -15.45 -0.44 -2.63
CA GLY A 64 -15.49 0.99 -2.90
C GLY A 64 -14.61 1.85 -1.99
N ASP A 65 -13.50 1.30 -1.46
CA ASP A 65 -12.50 2.05 -0.71
C ASP A 65 -11.88 3.18 -1.56
N ASP A 66 -11.60 4.35 -0.97
CA ASP A 66 -11.01 5.52 -1.64
C ASP A 66 -9.51 5.66 -1.29
N ILE A 67 -8.70 4.78 -1.87
CA ILE A 67 -7.25 4.78 -1.65
C ILE A 67 -6.57 6.06 -2.16
N GLU A 68 -7.17 6.78 -3.11
CA GLU A 68 -6.66 8.05 -3.61
C GLU A 68 -6.78 9.15 -2.56
N ALA A 69 -7.90 9.21 -1.83
CA ALA A 69 -8.06 10.11 -0.70
C ALA A 69 -7.11 9.76 0.44
N VAL A 70 -6.96 8.48 0.77
CA VAL A 70 -6.01 8.02 1.79
C VAL A 70 -4.58 8.38 1.40
N ALA A 71 -4.17 8.14 0.15
CA ALA A 71 -2.84 8.46 -0.34
C ALA A 71 -2.53 9.96 -0.25
N ARG A 72 -3.45 10.84 -0.70
CA ARG A 72 -3.27 12.31 -0.59
C ARG A 72 -3.09 12.76 0.85
N LYS A 73 -3.87 12.19 1.77
CA LYS A 73 -3.79 12.51 3.19
C LYS A 73 -2.46 12.02 3.79
N ALA A 74 -2.11 10.76 3.58
CA ALA A 74 -0.90 10.15 4.11
C ALA A 74 0.35 10.86 3.58
N ALA A 75 0.42 11.15 2.28
CA ALA A 75 1.56 11.85 1.67
C ALA A 75 1.84 13.20 2.33
N LYS A 76 0.77 13.94 2.68
CA LYS A 76 0.89 15.21 3.41
C LYS A 76 1.35 15.03 4.86
N GLU A 77 0.92 13.95 5.52
CA GLU A 77 1.27 13.67 6.92
C GLU A 77 2.73 13.21 7.09
N ILE A 78 3.23 12.38 6.17
CA ILE A 78 4.60 11.82 6.26
C ILE A 78 5.63 12.57 5.43
N ASP A 79 5.22 13.58 4.66
CA ASP A 79 6.06 14.37 3.73
C ASP A 79 6.84 13.50 2.72
N LYS A 80 6.20 12.45 2.21
CA LYS A 80 6.77 11.53 1.21
C LYS A 80 5.72 11.16 0.16
N PRO A 81 6.13 10.78 -1.07
CA PRO A 81 5.21 10.30 -2.08
C PRO A 81 4.44 9.06 -1.60
N VAL A 82 3.11 9.10 -1.72
CA VAL A 82 2.23 7.94 -1.55
C VAL A 82 1.43 7.77 -2.82
N VAL A 83 1.65 6.65 -3.52
CA VAL A 83 1.12 6.41 -4.88
C VAL A 83 0.03 5.34 -4.83
N PRO A 84 -1.25 5.68 -5.04
CA PRO A 84 -2.32 4.69 -5.16
C PRO A 84 -2.28 4.02 -6.54
N VAL A 85 -2.37 2.68 -6.58
CA VAL A 85 -2.36 1.89 -7.82
C VAL A 85 -3.57 0.96 -7.87
N ARG A 86 -4.51 1.29 -8.76
CA ARG A 86 -5.73 0.50 -9.03
C ARG A 86 -5.44 -0.69 -9.95
N CYS A 87 -4.74 -1.68 -9.38
CA CYS A 87 -4.32 -2.92 -10.03
C CYS A 87 -5.13 -4.13 -9.56
N GLU A 88 -6.41 -3.94 -9.22
CA GLU A 88 -7.28 -5.04 -8.80
C GLU A 88 -7.31 -6.15 -9.85
N GLY A 89 -7.12 -7.41 -9.44
CA GLY A 89 -6.91 -8.53 -10.36
C GLY A 89 -8.11 -8.91 -11.23
N PHE A 90 -9.30 -8.32 -11.01
CA PHE A 90 -10.45 -8.49 -11.89
C PHE A 90 -10.42 -7.53 -13.09
N ARG A 91 -9.52 -6.54 -13.09
CA ARG A 91 -9.38 -5.60 -14.19
C ARG A 91 -8.65 -6.31 -15.33
N GLY A 92 -9.15 -6.06 -16.54
CA GLY A 92 -8.70 -6.64 -17.81
C GLY A 92 -8.65 -8.19 -17.82
N VAL A 93 -7.64 -8.76 -18.48
CA VAL A 93 -7.56 -10.18 -18.84
C VAL A 93 -6.15 -10.79 -18.65
N SER A 94 -5.15 -10.01 -18.24
CA SER A 94 -3.76 -10.45 -18.14
C SER A 94 -2.90 -9.50 -17.29
N GLN A 95 -1.61 -9.78 -17.13
CA GLN A 95 -0.67 -8.85 -16.49
C GLN A 95 -0.50 -7.53 -17.27
N SER A 96 -0.85 -7.50 -18.56
CA SER A 96 -0.81 -6.28 -19.36
C SER A 96 -1.96 -5.33 -18.98
N LEU A 97 -3.11 -5.95 -18.68
CA LEU A 97 -4.35 -5.42 -18.15
C LEU A 97 -5.31 -6.60 -18.17
#